data_AF-A0A845PP44-F1
#
_entry.id   AF-A0A845PP44-F1
#
_cell.length_a   1.000
_cell.length_b   1.000
_cell.length_c   1.000
_cell.angle_alpha   90.00
_cell.angle_beta   90.00
_cell.angle_gamma   90.00
#
_symmetry.space_group_name_H-M   'P 1'
#
loop_
_entity.id
_entity.type
_entity.pdbx_description
1 polymer ?
#
loop_
_entity_poly.entity_id
_entity_poly.type
_entity_poly.pdbx_seq_one_letter_code
_entity_poly.pdbx_strand_id
1 'polypeptide(L)' 'VVDKNGFLIAIMVTMANIHDSKAVILLMRGLKEMLCGIKVILADGGYRGEIVDLVKKGFGYIIQVVLRPDKQ' A
#
# COMPACT_ATOMS: atom_id res chain seq x y z
N VAL A 1 -3.29 6.25 1.80
CA VAL A 1 -4.11 5.12 2.29
C VAL A 1 -5.37 5.66 2.93
N VAL A 2 -6.50 5.06 2.58
CA VAL A 2 -7.81 5.39 3.12
C VAL A 2 -8.43 4.17 3.80
N ASP A 3 -9.39 4.38 4.69
CA ASP A 3 -10.21 3.31 5.25
C ASP A 3 -11.32 2.88 4.26
N LYS A 4 -12.18 1.94 4.68
CA LYS A 4 -13.31 1.45 3.86
C LYS A 4 -14.41 2.51 3.62
N ASN A 5 -14.47 3.56 4.45
CA ASN A 5 -15.39 4.68 4.27
C ASN A 5 -14.78 5.81 3.40
N GLY A 6 -13.52 5.67 2.98
CA GLY A 6 -12.80 6.67 2.21
C GLY A 6 -12.10 7.74 3.06
N PHE A 7 -12.07 7.60 4.39
CA PHE A 7 -11.35 8.54 5.24
C PHE A 7 -9.85 8.34 5.13
N LEU A 8 -9.12 9.45 5.06
CA LEU A 8 -7.68 9.45 4.93
C LEU A 8 -7.00 8.96 6.22
N ILE A 9 -6.13 7.96 6.11
CA ILE A 9 -5.32 7.43 7.21
C ILE A 9 -3.89 7.98 7.13
N ALA A 10 -3.29 7.94 5.94
CA ALA A 10 -1.90 8.36 5.74
C ALA A 10 -1.64 8.81 4.30
N ILE A 11 -0.78 9.82 4.14
CA ILE A 11 -0.25 10.30 2.86
C ILE A 11 1.27 10.23 2.92
N MET A 12 1.88 9.75 1.83
CA MET A 12 3.31 9.88 1.60
C MET A 12 3.53 10.77 0.38
N VAL A 13 4.17 11.92 0.58
CA VAL A 13 4.60 12.81 -0.51
C VAL A 13 6.11 12.68 -0.64
N THR A 14 6.57 12.40 -1.86
CA THR A 14 8.00 12.28 -2.14
C THR A 14 8.40 13.23 -3.28
N MET A 15 9.70 13.53 -3.37
CA MET A 15 10.23 14.19 -4.56
C MET A 15 10.07 13.27 -5.78
N ALA A 16 9.84 13.85 -6.96
CA ALA A 16 9.57 13.09 -8.19
C ALA A 16 10.66 12.08 -8.59
N ASN A 17 11.89 12.25 -8.10
CA ASN A 17 12.99 11.32 -8.34
C ASN A 17 12.93 10.03 -7.47
N ILE A 18 12.07 10.00 -6.45
CA ILE A 18 11.87 8.82 -5.62
C ILE A 18 10.84 7.91 -6.29
N HIS A 19 11.25 6.70 -6.60
CA HIS A 19 10.35 5.71 -7.19
C HIS A 19 9.33 5.20 -6.16
N ASP A 20 8.11 4.94 -6.62
CA ASP A 20 6.99 4.50 -5.77
C ASP A 20 7.28 3.21 -5.00
N SER A 21 8.13 2.34 -5.54
CA SER A 21 8.57 1.12 -4.85
C SER A 21 9.32 1.41 -3.55
N LYS A 22 10.01 2.56 -3.45
CA LYS A 22 10.63 3.01 -2.20
C LYS A 22 9.62 3.76 -1.32
N ALA A 23 8.79 4.60 -1.93
CA ALA A 23 7.80 5.40 -1.23
C ALA A 23 6.78 4.53 -0.47
N VAL A 24 6.32 3.43 -1.07
CA VAL A 24 5.36 2.52 -0.45
C VAL A 24 5.93 1.84 0.79
N ILE A 25 7.22 1.49 0.80
CA ILE A 25 7.87 0.87 1.97
C ILE A 25 7.93 1.85 3.14
N LEU A 26 8.25 3.12 2.87
CA LEU A 26 8.21 4.18 3.87
C LEU A 26 6.78 4.39 4.40
N LEU A 27 5.78 4.34 3.52
CA LEU A 27 4.38 4.47 3.90
C LEU A 27 3.92 3.31 4.79
N MET A 28 4.29 2.07 4.47
CA MET A 28 3.97 0.90 5.29
C MET A 28 4.62 0.97 6.67
N ARG A 29 5.86 1.48 6.75
CA ARG A 29 6.51 1.74 8.03
C ARG A 29 5.72 2.73 8.89
N GLY A 30 5.30 3.85 8.30
CA GLY A 30 4.47 4.85 9.00
C GLY A 30 3.14 4.27 9.51
N LEU A 31 2.47 3.44 8.70
CA LEU A 31 1.24 2.76 9.12
C LEU A 31 1.44 1.82 10.31
N LYS A 32 2.59 1.13 10.36
CA LYS A 32 2.93 0.24 11.48
C LYS A 32 3.20 1.02 12.76
N GLU A 33 3.88 2.15 12.64
CA GLU A 33 4.19 3.05 13.77
C GLU A 33 2.94 3.76 14.31
N MET A 34 1.93 4.04 13.48
CA MET A 34 0.62 4.54 13.93
C MET A 34 -0.21 3.50 14.71
N LEU A 35 0.28 2.27 14.90
CA LEU A 35 -0.43 1.16 15.57
C LEU A 35 -1.83 0.89 15.00
N CYS A 36 -2.04 1.24 13.72
CA CYS A 36 -3.28 0.94 13.04
C CYS A 36 -3.36 -0.57 12.82
N GLY A 37 -4.43 -1.22 13.30
CA GLY A 37 -4.69 -2.66 13.16
C GLY A 37 -5.04 -3.10 11.73
N ILE A 38 -4.38 -2.53 10.73
CA ILE A 38 -4.57 -2.81 9.31
C ILE A 38 -4.00 -4.19 9.02
N LYS A 39 -4.80 -5.07 8.42
CA LYS A 39 -4.36 -6.41 8.00
C LYS A 39 -4.28 -6.55 6.49
N VAL A 40 -5.22 -5.93 5.77
CA VAL A 40 -5.36 -6.04 4.32
C VAL A 40 -5.40 -4.62 3.73
N ILE A 41 -4.66 -4.42 2.65
CA ILE A 41 -4.62 -3.19 1.88
C ILE A 41 -5.01 -3.54 0.44
N LEU A 42 -6.05 -2.88 -0.08
CA LEU A 42 -6.42 -3.00 -1.48
C LEU A 42 -5.55 -2.05 -2.31
N ALA A 43 -4.95 -2.55 -3.38
CA ALA A 43 -4.11 -1.79 -4.28
C ALA A 43 -4.47 -2.08 -5.75
N ASP A 44 -4.15 -1.17 -6.66
CA ASP A 44 -4.35 -1.40 -8.09
C ASP A 44 -3.24 -2.28 -8.70
N GLY A 45 -3.34 -2.53 -10.00
CA GLY A 45 -2.40 -3.35 -10.75
C GLY A 45 -0.94 -2.86 -10.76
N GLY A 46 -0.67 -1.59 -10.40
CA GLY A 46 0.68 -1.04 -10.32
C GLY A 46 1.51 -1.59 -9.16
N TYR A 47 0.85 -2.17 -8.15
CA TYR A 47 1.51 -2.77 -6.98
C TYR A 47 1.73 -4.28 -7.10
N ARG A 48 1.65 -4.84 -8.32
CA ARG A 48 1.98 -6.25 -8.57
C ARG A 48 3.49 -6.50 -8.39
N GLY A 49 3.82 -7.77 -8.13
CA GLY A 49 5.20 -8.23 -8.09
C GLY A 49 5.82 -8.21 -6.68
N GLU A 50 7.14 -8.01 -6.63
CA GLU A 50 7.96 -8.22 -5.43
C GLU A 50 7.53 -7.38 -4.21
N ILE A 51 6.88 -6.24 -4.45
CA ILE A 51 6.43 -5.35 -3.39
C ILE A 51 5.39 -5.99 -2.46
N VAL A 52 4.53 -6.87 -2.99
CA VAL A 52 3.51 -7.58 -2.21
C VAL A 52 4.19 -8.48 -1.18
N ASP A 53 5.19 -9.24 -1.61
CA ASP A 53 5.94 -10.15 -0.75
C ASP A 53 6.80 -9.40 0.25
N LEU A 54 7.43 -8.30 -0.17
CA LEU A 54 8.27 -7.48 0.70
C LEU A 54 7.42 -6.85 1.82
N VAL A 55 6.24 -6.34 1.48
CA VAL A 55 5.34 -5.74 2.46
C VAL A 55 4.78 -6.77 3.43
N LYS A 56 4.41 -7.96 2.93
CA LYS A 56 3.92 -9.05 3.76
C LYS A 56 4.99 -9.56 4.73
N LYS A 57 6.23 -9.75 4.26
CA LYS A 57 7.34 -10.22 5.11
C LYS A 57 7.83 -9.16 6.09
N GLY A 58 7.92 -7.89 5.67
CA GLY A 58 8.47 -6.81 6.49
C GLY A 58 7.48 -6.23 7.51
N PHE A 59 6.21 -6.10 7.13
CA PHE A 59 5.21 -5.38 7.94
C PHE A 59 4.02 -6.24 8.35
N GLY A 60 3.81 -7.40 7.73
CA GLY A 60 2.67 -8.28 8.01
C GLY A 60 1.38 -7.88 7.29
N TYR A 61 1.42 -6.87 6.42
CA TYR A 61 0.26 -6.44 5.65
C TYR A 61 0.06 -7.34 4.43
N ILE A 62 -1.18 -7.68 4.14
CA ILE A 62 -1.57 -8.37 2.92
C ILE A 62 -1.99 -7.32 1.90
N ILE A 63 -1.20 -7.14 0.84
CA ILE A 63 -1.62 -6.33 -0.31
C ILE A 63 -2.45 -7.23 -1.23
N GLN A 64 -3.72 -6.89 -1.40
CA GLN A 64 -4.58 -7.54 -2.38
C GLN A 64 -4.72 -6.64 -3.59
N VAL A 65 -4.15 -7.08 -4.71
CA VAL A 65 -4.24 -6.35 -5.97
C VAL A 65 -5.63 -6.57 -6.57
N VAL A 66 -6.37 -5.47 -6.75
CA VAL A 66 -7.68 -5.45 -7.39
C VAL A 66 -7.51 -4.92 -8.80
N LEU A 67 -7.95 -5.72 -9.76
CA LEU A 67 -7.92 -5.35 -11.17
C LEU A 67 -9.25 -4.77 -11.57
N ARG A 68 -9.21 -3.81 -12.49
CA ARG A 68 -10.44 -3.43 -13.16
C ARG A 68 -10.97 -4.65 -13.91
N PRO A 69 -12.27 -4.94 -13.85
CA PRO A 69 -12.86 -5.93 -14.72
C PRO A 69 -12.56 -5.54 -16.17
N ASP A 70 -12.23 -6.52 -17.01
CA ASP A 70 -12.09 -6.29 -18.44
C ASP A 70 -13.40 -5.68 -18.96
N LYS A 71 -13.30 -4.64 -19.78
CA LYS A 71 -14.47 -4.07 -20.45
C LYS A 71 -15.08 -5.16 -21.32
N GLN A 72 -16.25 -5.67 -20.93
CA GLN A 72 -17.16 -6.32 -21.88
C GLN A 72 -17.64 -5.31 -22.92
#